data_AF-A0A8J3NX44-F1
#
_entry.id   AF-A0A8J3NX44-F1
#
_cell.length_a   1.000
_cell.length_b   1.000
_cell.length_c   1.000
_cell.angle_alpha   90.00
_cell.angle_beta   90.00
_cell.angle_gamma   90.00
#
_symmetry.space_group_name_H-M   'P 1'
#
loop_
_entity.id
_entity.type
_entity.pdbx_description
1 polymer ?
#
loop_
_entity_poly.entity_id
_entity_poly.type
_entity_poly.pdbx_seq_one_letter_code
_entity_poly.pdbx_strand_id
1 'polypeptide(L)'
;MLQDRSLLAGCNTALNESDVVGLRVNWPGRTVRLLLHVLALPERGPVDSDTRRALVFTGVCLMRVLLRADRSLSRDYGHAIELTDADAADAFLASVGWSNPMYGWSFLDDPELTRDWPATVSLVLAETGPATHSMYWFSECGRQEPGGDAAYCIEGDIHFERLEVERADGSPVPLTSFAADGRRWWDAFRSGDPRVSPTAQQTQPPSPAWT
;
A
#
# COMPACT_ATOMS: atom_id res chain seq x y z
N MET A 1 18.51 -7.67 -0.36
CA MET A 1 18.63 -6.43 0.44
C MET A 1 17.65 -6.39 1.61
N LEU A 2 16.45 -6.97 1.53
CA LEU A 2 15.47 -7.03 2.63
C LEU A 2 15.80 -8.01 3.79
N GLN A 3 16.97 -8.67 3.78
CA GLN A 3 17.36 -9.60 4.84
C GLN A 3 17.80 -8.89 6.14
N ASP A 4 18.08 -7.59 6.08
CA ASP A 4 18.38 -6.77 7.26
C ASP A 4 17.08 -6.42 8.00
N ARG A 5 16.94 -6.95 9.22
CA ARG A 5 15.79 -6.72 10.09
C ARG A 5 15.59 -5.25 10.44
N SER A 6 16.66 -4.45 10.55
CA SER A 6 16.55 -3.01 10.84
C SER A 6 15.98 -2.27 9.64
N LEU A 7 16.42 -2.61 8.43
CA LEU A 7 15.88 -2.05 7.20
C LEU A 7 14.40 -2.42 7.02
N LEU A 8 14.04 -3.68 7.26
CA LEU A 8 12.65 -4.15 7.18
C LEU A 8 11.74 -3.40 8.18
N ALA A 9 12.17 -3.27 9.44
CA ALA A 9 11.42 -2.51 10.44
C ALA A 9 11.27 -1.02 10.06
N GLY A 10 12.30 -0.43 9.44
CA GLY A 10 12.25 0.92 8.90
C GLY A 10 11.29 1.07 7.72
N CYS A 11 11.23 0.08 6.81
CA CYS A 11 10.24 0.06 5.74
C CYS A 11 8.81 -0.06 6.29
N ASN A 12 8.57 -0.97 7.25
CA ASN A 12 7.25 -1.07 7.90
C ASN A 12 6.84 0.23 8.60
N THR A 13 7.81 0.93 9.22
CA THR A 13 7.60 2.27 9.80
C THR A 13 7.19 3.30 8.75
N ALA A 14 7.86 3.30 7.59
CA ALA A 14 7.52 4.20 6.50
C ALA A 14 6.15 3.91 5.88
N LEU A 15 5.74 2.64 5.84
CA LEU A 15 4.45 2.21 5.28
C LEU A 15 3.27 2.46 6.21
N ASN A 16 3.51 2.65 7.51
CA ASN A 16 2.45 2.96 8.45
C ASN A 16 1.80 4.30 8.11
N GLU A 17 0.48 4.33 8.12
CA GLU A 17 -0.37 5.44 7.69
C GLU A 17 -0.16 5.86 6.22
N SER A 18 0.19 4.91 5.34
CA SER A 18 0.19 5.15 3.90
C SER A 18 -1.15 4.82 3.25
N ASP A 19 -1.60 5.65 2.30
CA ASP A 19 -2.80 5.38 1.51
C ASP A 19 -2.45 4.56 0.27
N VAL A 20 -3.21 3.48 0.01
CA VAL A 20 -3.09 2.71 -1.22
C VAL A 20 -3.94 3.34 -2.31
N VAL A 21 -3.30 3.82 -3.38
CA VAL A 21 -3.96 4.65 -4.40
C VAL A 21 -3.86 4.09 -5.82
N GLY A 22 -3.19 2.96 -6.02
CA GLY A 22 -3.13 2.33 -7.33
C GLY A 22 -2.34 1.03 -7.35
N LEU A 23 -2.59 0.23 -8.37
CA LEU A 23 -2.03 -1.10 -8.55
C LEU A 23 -1.79 -1.37 -10.04
N ARG A 24 -0.56 -1.70 -10.43
CA ARG A 24 -0.25 -2.11 -11.81
C ARG A 24 0.42 -3.45 -11.83
N VAL A 25 -0.09 -4.37 -12.64
CA VAL A 25 0.41 -5.73 -12.72
C VAL A 25 0.87 -6.03 -14.15
N ASN A 26 2.15 -6.36 -14.28
CA ASN A 26 2.70 -7.00 -15.47
C ASN A 26 2.98 -8.46 -15.14
N TRP A 27 1.97 -9.31 -15.27
CA TRP A 27 2.07 -10.72 -14.90
C TRP A 27 3.10 -11.48 -15.76
N PRO A 28 3.14 -11.34 -17.10
CA PRO A 28 4.19 -11.98 -17.92
C PRO A 28 5.62 -11.54 -17.53
N GLY A 29 5.79 -10.30 -17.10
CA GLY A 29 7.06 -9.78 -16.57
C GLY A 29 7.26 -10.00 -15.06
N ARG A 30 6.35 -10.73 -14.40
CA ARG A 30 6.34 -11.03 -12.96
C ARG A 30 6.65 -9.81 -12.09
N THR A 31 6.02 -8.69 -12.44
CA THR A 31 6.21 -7.39 -11.77
C THR A 31 4.87 -6.82 -11.31
N VAL A 32 4.82 -6.36 -10.07
CA VAL A 32 3.68 -5.64 -9.50
C VAL A 32 4.17 -4.28 -9.01
N ARG A 33 3.41 -3.22 -9.26
CA ARG A 33 3.68 -1.88 -8.73
C ARG A 33 2.48 -1.44 -7.90
N LEU A 34 2.71 -1.13 -6.62
CA LEU A 34 1.70 -0.59 -5.71
C LEU A 34 2.01 0.88 -5.46
N LEU A 35 1.08 1.78 -5.82
CA LEU A 35 1.23 3.21 -5.62
C LEU A 35 0.66 3.59 -4.25
N LEU A 36 1.46 4.31 -3.48
CA LEU A 36 1.14 4.74 -2.12
C LEU A 36 1.33 6.25 -1.97
N HIS A 37 0.49 6.91 -1.19
CA HIS A 37 0.90 8.15 -0.53
C HIS A 37 1.64 7.79 0.76
N VAL A 38 2.88 8.27 0.90
CA VAL A 38 3.74 7.92 2.03
C VAL A 38 4.12 9.15 2.83
N LEU A 39 4.01 9.05 4.15
CA LEU A 39 4.50 10.02 5.10
C LEU A 39 6.03 9.92 5.20
N ALA A 40 6.72 10.91 4.62
CA ALA A 40 8.18 10.91 4.52
C ALA A 40 8.73 12.32 4.79
N LEU A 41 9.82 12.40 5.55
CA LEU A 41 10.51 13.65 5.85
C LEU A 41 11.98 13.56 5.45
N PRO A 42 12.44 14.35 4.46
CA PRO A 42 13.85 14.39 4.10
C PRO A 42 14.69 14.93 5.27
N GLU A 43 15.99 14.62 5.24
CA GLU A 43 16.93 15.11 6.25
C GLU A 43 16.95 16.64 6.36
N ARG A 44 16.80 17.33 5.21
CA ARG A 44 16.80 18.79 5.11
C ARG A 44 15.68 19.26 4.19
N GLY A 45 15.11 20.41 4.52
CA GLY A 45 14.06 21.05 3.73
C GLY A 45 12.64 20.70 4.20
N PRO A 46 11.63 21.18 3.45
CA PRO A 46 10.23 20.88 3.72
C PRO A 46 9.89 19.43 3.34
N VAL A 47 8.67 19.00 3.69
CA VAL A 47 8.08 17.77 3.19
C VAL A 47 8.03 17.81 1.66
N ASP A 48 8.23 16.65 1.03
CA ASP A 48 8.12 16.49 -0.41
C ASP A 48 6.70 16.86 -0.86
N SER A 49 6.58 17.72 -1.87
CA SER A 49 5.27 18.11 -2.42
C SER A 49 4.57 16.94 -3.11
N ASP A 50 5.32 15.94 -3.56
CA ASP A 50 4.80 14.69 -4.10
C ASP A 50 5.13 13.52 -3.15
N THR A 51 4.14 13.10 -2.37
CA THR A 51 4.25 11.98 -1.42
C THR A 51 4.10 10.62 -2.07
N ARG A 52 3.81 10.55 -3.38
CA ARG A 52 3.59 9.29 -4.07
C ARG A 52 4.88 8.49 -4.15
N ARG A 53 4.81 7.23 -3.73
CA ARG A 53 5.87 6.23 -3.87
C ARG A 53 5.29 4.97 -4.49
N ALA A 54 5.93 4.46 -5.54
CA ALA A 54 5.60 3.16 -6.09
C ALA A 54 6.50 2.11 -5.46
N LEU A 55 5.91 1.15 -4.76
CA LEU A 55 6.60 -0.09 -4.39
C LEU A 55 6.62 -0.99 -5.62
N VAL A 56 7.81 -1.34 -6.08
CA VAL A 56 8.00 -2.19 -7.27
C VAL A 56 8.48 -3.56 -6.80
N PHE A 57 7.61 -4.55 -6.96
CA PHE A 57 7.86 -5.95 -6.65
C PHE A 57 8.25 -6.69 -7.93
N THR A 58 9.37 -7.40 -7.90
CA THR A 58 9.89 -8.17 -9.04
C THR A 58 10.09 -9.63 -8.64
N GLY A 59 9.96 -10.53 -9.62
CA GLY A 59 9.94 -11.97 -9.34
C GLY A 59 8.68 -12.41 -8.60
N VAL A 60 7.55 -11.71 -8.80
CA VAL A 60 6.29 -12.04 -8.12
C VAL A 60 5.84 -13.44 -8.53
N CYS A 61 5.56 -14.32 -7.56
CA CYS A 61 5.07 -15.68 -7.82
C CYS A 61 3.63 -15.90 -7.31
N LEU A 62 3.17 -15.05 -6.40
CA LEU A 62 1.79 -15.05 -5.92
C LEU A 62 1.36 -13.61 -5.70
N MET A 63 0.17 -13.28 -6.19
CA MET A 63 -0.55 -12.08 -5.82
C MET A 63 -2.00 -12.46 -5.57
N ARG A 64 -2.51 -12.10 -4.40
CA ARG A 64 -3.91 -12.29 -4.02
C ARG A 64 -4.50 -10.94 -3.65
N VAL A 65 -5.76 -10.74 -4.00
CA VAL A 65 -6.55 -9.56 -3.57
C VAL A 65 -7.84 -10.06 -2.96
N LEU A 66 -8.26 -9.46 -1.85
CA LEU A 66 -9.51 -9.70 -1.19
C LEU A 66 -10.25 -8.36 -1.08
N LEU A 67 -11.35 -8.23 -1.83
CA LEU A 67 -12.26 -7.11 -1.78
C LEU A 67 -13.57 -7.57 -1.12
N ARG A 68 -14.03 -6.84 -0.12
CA ARG A 68 -15.28 -7.10 0.60
C ARG A 68 -16.03 -5.80 0.82
N ALA A 69 -17.35 -5.88 0.94
CA ALA A 69 -18.11 -4.76 1.49
C ALA A 69 -17.75 -4.62 2.98
N ASP A 70 -17.42 -3.42 3.44
CA ASP A 70 -17.19 -3.19 4.86
C ASP A 70 -18.53 -3.25 5.59
N ARG A 71 -18.63 -4.25 6.47
CA ARG A 71 -19.76 -4.47 7.35
C ARG A 71 -19.29 -4.42 8.80
N SER A 72 -18.35 -3.55 9.14
CA SER A 72 -17.76 -3.35 10.48
C SER A 72 -18.78 -3.20 11.62
N LEU A 73 -20.03 -2.82 11.33
CA LEU A 73 -21.15 -2.83 12.29
C LEU A 73 -21.82 -4.21 12.48
N SER A 74 -21.34 -5.23 11.80
CA SER A 74 -21.81 -6.62 11.82
C SER A 74 -20.67 -7.57 12.17
N ARG A 75 -21.00 -8.76 12.67
CA ARG A 75 -19.99 -9.78 13.05
C ARG A 75 -19.39 -10.53 11.87
N ASP A 76 -19.76 -10.19 10.63
CA ASP A 76 -19.37 -10.90 9.42
C ASP A 76 -18.83 -9.89 8.40
N TYR A 77 -17.57 -10.07 8.00
CA TYR A 77 -16.92 -9.25 6.97
C TYR A 77 -17.51 -9.47 5.56
N GLY A 78 -18.44 -10.41 5.41
CA GLY A 78 -19.13 -10.68 4.15
C GLY A 78 -18.28 -11.51 3.17
N HIS A 79 -18.87 -11.81 2.02
CA HIS A 79 -18.22 -12.60 0.97
C HIS A 79 -17.26 -11.75 0.14
N ALA A 80 -16.20 -12.39 -0.37
CA ALA A 80 -15.31 -11.79 -1.35
C ALA A 80 -16.11 -11.38 -2.60
N ILE A 81 -15.90 -10.14 -3.05
CA ILE A 81 -16.43 -9.60 -4.30
C ILE A 81 -15.45 -9.96 -5.40
N GLU A 82 -15.88 -10.68 -6.42
CA GLU A 82 -15.02 -11.15 -7.52
C GLU A 82 -14.41 -9.97 -8.30
N LEU A 83 -13.12 -10.09 -8.62
CA LEU A 83 -12.39 -9.18 -9.50
C LEU A 83 -11.91 -9.98 -10.71
N THR A 84 -12.33 -9.58 -11.91
CA THR A 84 -12.05 -10.33 -13.14
C THR A 84 -10.56 -10.47 -13.42
N ASP A 85 -9.79 -9.41 -13.15
CA ASP A 85 -8.36 -9.34 -13.38
C ASP A 85 -7.72 -8.23 -12.51
N ALA A 86 -6.43 -8.00 -12.70
CA ALA A 86 -5.69 -6.96 -11.99
C ALA A 86 -6.10 -5.53 -12.40
N ASP A 87 -6.59 -5.34 -13.63
CA ASP A 87 -7.06 -4.02 -14.09
C ASP A 87 -8.37 -3.66 -13.39
N ALA A 88 -9.23 -4.64 -13.12
CA ALA A 88 -10.43 -4.45 -12.29
C ALA A 88 -10.07 -4.04 -10.84
N ALA A 89 -8.97 -4.57 -10.29
CA ALA A 89 -8.47 -4.18 -8.97
C ALA A 89 -7.94 -2.73 -8.96
N ASP A 90 -7.16 -2.32 -9.98
CA ASP A 90 -6.70 -0.93 -10.14
C ASP A 90 -7.88 0.03 -10.35
N ALA A 91 -8.83 -0.34 -11.21
CA ALA A 91 -10.03 0.45 -11.47
C ALA A 91 -10.88 0.62 -10.21
N PHE A 92 -10.95 -0.40 -9.34
CA PHE A 92 -11.61 -0.27 -8.05
C PHE A 92 -10.92 0.80 -7.19
N LEU A 93 -9.59 0.71 -7.00
CA LEU A 93 -8.82 1.69 -6.22
C LEU A 93 -8.97 3.10 -6.78
N ALA A 94 -8.97 3.26 -8.10
CA ALA A 94 -9.18 4.55 -8.76
C ALA A 94 -10.61 5.10 -8.61
N SER A 95 -11.59 4.24 -8.30
CA SER A 95 -13.00 4.64 -8.09
C SER A 95 -13.33 5.06 -6.66
N VAL A 96 -12.39 4.87 -5.73
CA VAL A 96 -12.56 5.20 -4.32
C VAL A 96 -12.75 6.71 -4.13
N GLY A 97 -13.80 7.11 -3.41
CA GLY A 97 -14.06 8.49 -3.04
C GLY A 97 -13.37 8.92 -1.74
N TRP A 98 -13.11 7.98 -0.84
CA TRP A 98 -12.35 8.18 0.40
C TRP A 98 -11.68 6.88 0.85
N SER A 99 -10.51 6.98 1.49
CA SER A 99 -9.76 5.86 2.04
C SER A 99 -9.24 6.22 3.42
N ASN A 100 -9.20 5.23 4.32
CA ASN A 100 -8.38 5.27 5.52
C ASN A 100 -6.96 4.79 5.16
N PRO A 101 -5.93 5.37 5.78
CA PRO A 101 -4.57 4.94 5.56
C PRO A 101 -4.31 3.59 6.26
N MET A 102 -3.34 2.82 5.74
CA MET A 102 -2.89 1.56 6.35
C MET A 102 -2.43 1.76 7.79
N TYR A 103 -2.62 0.76 8.65
CA TYR A 103 -2.14 0.81 10.04
C TYR A 103 -1.71 -0.57 10.54
N GLY A 104 -0.81 -0.62 11.52
CA GLY A 104 -0.44 -1.87 12.22
C GLY A 104 1.06 -2.18 12.29
N TRP A 105 1.91 -1.39 11.62
CA TRP A 105 3.38 -1.46 11.71
C TRP A 105 4.04 -2.79 11.31
N SER A 106 3.29 -3.73 10.72
CA SER A 106 3.78 -5.00 10.16
C SER A 106 3.11 -5.21 8.81
N PHE A 107 3.90 -5.16 7.74
CA PHE A 107 3.41 -5.28 6.36
C PHE A 107 4.27 -6.24 5.54
N LEU A 108 5.59 -6.22 5.76
CA LEU A 108 6.55 -7.10 5.11
C LEU A 108 6.87 -8.34 5.95
N ASP A 109 6.90 -9.50 5.30
CA ASP A 109 7.33 -10.80 5.83
C ASP A 109 6.58 -11.26 7.11
N ASP A 110 5.29 -10.96 7.20
CA ASP A 110 4.42 -11.40 8.28
C ASP A 110 3.27 -12.28 7.73
N PRO A 111 3.39 -13.62 7.84
CA PRO A 111 2.38 -14.54 7.30
C PRO A 111 1.08 -14.54 8.10
N GLU A 112 1.07 -13.98 9.31
CA GLU A 112 -0.09 -13.98 10.21
C GLU A 112 -1.21 -13.08 9.69
N LEU A 113 -0.85 -12.08 8.88
CA LEU A 113 -1.75 -11.04 8.36
C LEU A 113 -2.81 -11.55 7.38
N THR A 114 -2.61 -12.75 6.82
CA THR A 114 -3.60 -13.37 5.91
C THR A 114 -4.22 -14.64 6.49
N ARG A 115 -4.00 -14.93 7.78
CA ARG A 115 -4.47 -16.18 8.41
C ARG A 115 -6.00 -16.29 8.43
N ASP A 116 -6.68 -15.17 8.62
CA ASP A 116 -8.13 -15.08 8.75
C ASP A 116 -8.85 -14.92 7.40
N TRP A 117 -8.10 -14.89 6.29
CA TRP A 117 -8.68 -14.79 4.97
C TRP A 117 -9.58 -16.00 4.65
N PRO A 118 -10.71 -15.78 3.96
CA PRO A 118 -11.55 -16.87 3.48
C PRO A 118 -10.82 -17.72 2.43
N ALA A 119 -11.27 -18.96 2.24
CA ALA A 119 -10.71 -19.86 1.24
C ALA A 119 -10.86 -19.33 -0.21
N THR A 120 -11.93 -18.58 -0.48
CA THR A 120 -12.16 -17.91 -1.76
C THR A 120 -11.91 -16.42 -1.60
N VAL A 121 -10.97 -15.89 -2.37
CA VAL A 121 -10.62 -14.47 -2.43
C VAL A 121 -11.04 -13.87 -3.78
N SER A 122 -10.93 -12.55 -3.91
CA SER A 122 -11.43 -11.79 -5.07
C SER A 122 -10.62 -11.99 -6.34
N LEU A 123 -9.30 -12.11 -6.22
CA LEU A 123 -8.36 -12.34 -7.32
C LEU A 123 -7.18 -13.18 -6.83
N VAL A 124 -6.75 -14.14 -7.65
CA VAL A 124 -5.52 -14.91 -7.44
C VAL A 124 -4.73 -14.98 -8.75
N LEU A 125 -3.49 -14.51 -8.71
CA LEU A 125 -2.49 -14.72 -9.74
C LEU A 125 -1.36 -15.55 -9.13
N ALA A 126 -1.10 -16.73 -9.69
CA ALA A 126 -0.11 -17.64 -9.13
C ALA A 126 0.71 -18.32 -10.23
N GLU A 127 2.02 -18.38 -10.02
CA GLU A 127 2.98 -19.06 -10.88
C GLU A 127 4.06 -19.71 -10.02
N THR A 128 4.73 -20.73 -10.55
CA THR A 128 5.86 -21.34 -9.85
C THR A 128 7.06 -20.40 -9.86
N GLY A 129 7.68 -20.23 -8.70
CA GLY A 129 8.88 -19.41 -8.57
C GLY A 129 9.33 -19.32 -7.12
N PRO A 130 10.58 -18.90 -6.88
CA PRO A 130 10.99 -18.58 -5.53
C PRO A 130 10.30 -17.28 -5.10
N ALA A 131 9.72 -17.29 -3.90
CA ALA A 131 9.42 -16.07 -3.17
C ALA A 131 10.24 -16.08 -1.89
N THR A 132 10.97 -14.99 -1.65
CA THR A 132 11.77 -14.82 -0.44
C THR A 132 11.06 -13.90 0.55
N HIS A 133 10.16 -13.06 0.04
CA HIS A 133 9.49 -12.01 0.81
C HIS A 133 8.00 -11.98 0.49
N SER A 134 7.22 -11.46 1.43
CA SER A 134 5.80 -11.14 1.25
C SER A 134 5.50 -9.71 1.67
N MET A 135 4.47 -9.13 1.07
CA MET A 135 3.91 -7.83 1.44
C MET A 135 2.41 -7.96 1.56
N TYR A 136 1.88 -7.59 2.72
CA TYR A 136 0.46 -7.38 2.97
C TYR A 136 0.14 -5.89 2.97
N TRP A 137 -0.93 -5.50 2.30
CA TRP A 137 -1.49 -4.15 2.33
C TRP A 137 -3.01 -4.24 2.46
N PHE A 138 -3.62 -3.18 2.97
CA PHE A 138 -5.07 -3.05 3.02
C PHE A 138 -5.54 -1.60 2.94
N SER A 139 -6.81 -1.42 2.67
CA SER A 139 -7.48 -0.12 2.66
C SER A 139 -8.94 -0.32 3.03
N GLU A 140 -9.36 0.31 4.11
CA GLU A 140 -10.77 0.57 4.38
C GLU A 140 -11.15 1.83 3.58
N CYS A 141 -12.12 1.71 2.69
CA CYS A 141 -12.43 2.76 1.74
C CYS A 141 -13.90 2.81 1.43
N GLY A 142 -14.33 3.84 0.72
CA GLY A 142 -15.68 3.91 0.22
C GLY A 142 -15.79 4.68 -1.07
N ARG A 143 -16.89 4.42 -1.78
CA ARG A 143 -17.22 5.10 -3.03
C ARG A 143 -18.70 5.46 -3.03
N GLN A 144 -19.02 6.49 -3.80
CA GLN A 144 -20.39 6.90 -4.00
C GLN A 144 -21.07 5.94 -4.99
N GLU A 145 -22.16 5.32 -4.57
CA GLU A 145 -22.94 4.39 -5.40
C GLU A 145 -24.39 4.89 -5.59
N PRO A 146 -25.12 4.35 -6.59
CA PRO A 146 -26.56 4.54 -6.68
C PRO A 146 -27.26 4.04 -5.40
N GLY A 147 -27.67 4.96 -4.52
CA GLY A 147 -28.30 4.63 -3.24
C GLY A 147 -27.56 5.16 -2.01
N GLY A 148 -26.37 5.73 -2.18
CA GLY A 148 -25.59 6.35 -1.10
C GLY A 148 -24.14 5.91 -1.10
N ASP A 149 -23.42 6.26 -0.04
CA ASP A 149 -22.03 5.86 0.14
C ASP A 149 -21.96 4.38 0.54
N ALA A 150 -21.12 3.62 -0.14
CA ALA A 150 -20.82 2.24 0.19
C ALA A 150 -19.39 2.13 0.69
N ALA A 151 -19.20 1.37 1.76
CA ALA A 151 -17.90 1.11 2.38
C ALA A 151 -17.38 -0.29 2.00
N TYR A 152 -16.07 -0.42 1.88
CA TYR A 152 -15.35 -1.59 1.43
C TYR A 152 -14.05 -1.77 2.23
N CYS A 153 -13.59 -3.01 2.30
CA CYS A 153 -12.21 -3.31 2.64
C CYS A 153 -11.57 -4.01 1.42
N ILE A 154 -10.45 -3.49 0.95
CA ILE A 154 -9.61 -4.14 -0.04
C ILE A 154 -8.25 -4.45 0.57
N GLU A 155 -7.82 -5.70 0.46
CA GLU A 155 -6.57 -6.21 0.99
C GLU A 155 -5.80 -6.91 -0.12
N GLY A 156 -4.46 -6.91 -0.03
CA GLY A 156 -3.61 -7.63 -0.97
C GLY A 156 -2.42 -8.28 -0.30
N ASP A 157 -2.01 -9.40 -0.88
CA ASP A 157 -0.86 -10.19 -0.45
C ASP A 157 0.00 -10.52 -1.68
N ILE A 158 1.25 -10.07 -1.66
CA ILE A 158 2.19 -10.18 -2.79
C ILE A 158 3.43 -10.93 -2.31
N HIS A 159 3.77 -12.03 -2.98
CA HIS A 159 4.98 -12.83 -2.71
C HIS A 159 5.99 -12.61 -3.83
N PHE A 160 7.20 -12.21 -3.49
CA PHE A 160 8.17 -11.68 -4.44
C PHE A 160 9.62 -11.99 -4.07
N GLU A 161 10.54 -11.70 -4.99
CA GLU A 161 11.99 -11.88 -4.81
C GLU A 161 12.67 -10.57 -4.39
N ARG A 162 12.33 -9.47 -5.06
CA ARG A 162 12.95 -8.16 -4.84
C ARG A 162 11.93 -7.04 -4.78
N LEU A 163 12.17 -6.13 -3.82
CA LEU A 163 11.45 -4.87 -3.66
C LEU A 163 12.36 -3.70 -4.02
N GLU A 164 11.79 -2.74 -4.74
CA GLU A 164 12.35 -1.42 -5.01
C GLU A 164 11.32 -0.34 -4.70
N VAL A 165 11.77 0.90 -4.59
CA VAL A 165 10.89 2.05 -4.41
C VAL A 165 11.22 3.09 -5.46
N GLU A 166 10.19 3.64 -6.07
CA GLU A 166 10.30 4.73 -7.04
C GLU A 166 9.44 5.92 -6.58
N ARG A 167 9.79 7.12 -7.03
CA ARG A 167 8.87 8.26 -7.04
C ARG A 167 7.84 8.10 -8.16
N ALA A 168 6.81 8.94 -8.16
CA ALA A 168 5.80 8.94 -9.22
C ALA A 168 6.37 9.18 -10.63
N ASP A 169 7.46 9.95 -10.74
CA ASP A 169 8.17 10.18 -12.01
C ASP A 169 9.04 8.99 -12.47
N GLY A 170 9.07 7.89 -11.70
CA GLY A 170 9.87 6.70 -11.96
C GLY A 170 11.32 6.81 -11.46
N SER A 171 11.72 7.92 -10.82
CA SER A 171 13.06 8.02 -10.26
C SER A 171 13.23 7.08 -9.06
N PRO A 172 14.38 6.36 -8.94
CA PRO A 172 14.57 5.40 -7.88
C PRO A 172 14.79 6.06 -6.52
N VAL A 173 14.22 5.46 -5.48
CA VAL A 173 14.44 5.81 -4.07
C VAL A 173 15.12 4.63 -3.38
N PRO A 174 16.35 4.79 -2.86
CA PRO A 174 17.01 3.71 -2.12
C PRO A 174 16.15 3.28 -0.92
N LEU A 175 15.98 1.98 -0.71
CA LEU A 175 15.20 1.45 0.42
C LEU A 175 15.67 1.99 1.78
N THR A 176 16.99 2.19 1.95
CA THR A 176 17.56 2.78 3.15
C THR A 176 17.13 4.23 3.35
N SER A 177 16.96 4.99 2.27
CA SER A 177 16.45 6.36 2.31
C SER A 177 14.95 6.37 2.60
N PHE A 178 14.17 5.52 1.92
CA PHE A 178 12.74 5.33 2.18
C PHE A 178 12.46 5.02 3.67
N ALA A 179 13.16 4.04 4.22
CA ALA A 179 13.07 3.67 5.64
C ALA A 179 13.49 4.80 6.59
N ALA A 180 14.56 5.53 6.26
CA ALA A 180 15.05 6.63 7.08
C ALA A 180 14.12 7.86 7.04
N ASP A 181 13.57 8.20 5.87
CA ASP A 181 12.65 9.31 5.69
C ASP A 181 11.33 9.07 6.44
N GLY A 182 10.78 7.85 6.37
CA GLY A 182 9.57 7.50 7.13
C GLY A 182 9.81 7.57 8.65
N ARG A 183 10.91 7.00 9.14
CA ARG A 183 11.26 7.11 10.56
C ARG A 183 11.43 8.57 11.01
N ARG A 184 12.12 9.39 10.21
CA ARG A 184 12.26 10.83 10.48
C ARG A 184 10.92 11.52 10.58
N TRP A 185 9.97 11.19 9.70
CA TRP A 185 8.64 11.77 9.74
C TRP A 185 7.95 11.48 11.07
N TRP A 186 7.98 10.21 11.52
CA TRP A 186 7.38 9.81 12.79
C TRP A 186 8.05 10.43 14.01
N ASP A 187 9.37 10.54 14.00
CA ASP A 187 10.12 11.20 15.08
C ASP A 187 9.79 12.70 15.13
N ALA A 188 9.72 13.35 13.97
CA ALA A 188 9.34 14.75 13.82
C ALA A 188 7.91 14.98 14.34
N PHE A 189 6.96 14.11 13.98
CA PHE A 189 5.57 14.17 14.46
C PHE A 189 5.49 14.07 15.98
N ARG A 190 6.17 13.10 16.58
CA ARG A 190 6.22 12.93 18.04
C ARG A 190 6.87 14.11 18.77
N SER A 191 7.84 14.77 18.13
CA SER A 191 8.53 15.95 18.68
C SER A 191 7.80 17.27 18.46
N GLY A 192 6.71 17.28 17.68
CA GLY A 192 6.00 18.51 17.31
C GLY A 192 6.75 19.39 16.32
N ASP A 193 7.56 18.81 15.42
CA ASP A 193 8.28 19.55 14.38
C ASP A 193 7.28 20.28 13.45
N PRO A 194 7.41 21.60 13.24
CA PRO A 194 6.48 22.37 12.42
C PRO A 194 6.39 21.89 10.96
N ARG A 195 7.42 21.20 10.45
CA ARG A 195 7.46 20.66 9.08
C ARG A 195 6.40 19.59 8.83
N VAL A 196 5.92 18.91 9.85
CA VAL A 196 4.89 17.85 9.73
C VAL A 196 3.54 18.27 10.31
N SER A 197 3.34 19.58 10.55
CA SER A 197 2.04 20.11 11.00
C SER A 197 0.93 19.87 9.97
N PRO A 198 -0.35 19.82 10.38
CA PRO A 198 -1.47 19.66 9.44
C PRO A 198 -1.47 20.71 8.32
N THR A 199 -1.09 21.95 8.63
CA THR A 199 -0.96 23.03 7.63
C THR A 199 0.12 22.73 6.59
N ALA A 200 1.22 22.08 6.98
CA ALA A 200 2.28 21.66 6.05
C ALA A 200 1.85 20.47 5.18
N GLN A 201 0.86 19.68 5.62
CA GLN A 201 0.33 18.52 4.88
C GLN A 201 -0.79 18.91 3.91
N GLN A 202 -1.60 19.93 4.24
CA GLN A 202 -2.74 20.39 3.43
C GLN A 202 -2.36 21.04 2.08
N THR A 203 -1.07 21.23 1.79
CA THR A 203 -0.59 21.72 0.48
C THR A 203 -0.45 20.61 -0.57
N GLN A 204 -0.88 19.38 -0.26
CA GLN A 204 -0.77 18.25 -1.18
C GLN A 204 -1.97 18.20 -2.14
N PRO A 205 -1.73 18.06 -3.45
CA PRO A 205 -2.80 18.00 -4.43
C PRO A 205 -3.70 16.77 -4.19
N PRO A 206 -5.01 16.85 -4.50
CA PRO A 206 -5.87 15.68 -4.46
C PRO A 206 -5.35 14.60 -5.41
N SER A 207 -5.55 13.34 -5.02
CA SER A 207 -5.00 12.16 -5.69
C SER A 207 -5.18 12.21 -7.21
N PRO A 208 -4.10 12.21 -7.99
CA PRO A 208 -4.16 11.59 -9.28
C PRO A 208 -3.82 10.11 -9.12
N ALA A 209 -4.41 9.32 -10.03
CA ALA A 209 -3.88 8.03 -10.42
C ALA A 209 -2.40 8.15 -10.83
N TRP A 210 -1.83 7.10 -11.40
CA TRP A 210 -0.46 7.02 -11.91
C TRP A 210 0.04 8.14 -12.89
N THR A 211 -0.70 9.23 -13.07
CA THR A 211 -0.39 10.43 -13.87
C THR A 211 -0.46 11.69 -12.99
#